data_AF-A0ABD1UWY8-F1
#
_entry.id   AF-A0ABD1UWY8-F1
#
_cell.length_a   1.000
_cell.length_b   1.000
_cell.length_c   1.000
_cell.angle_alpha   90.00
_cell.angle_beta   90.00
_cell.angle_gamma   90.00
#
_symmetry.space_group_name_H-M   'P 1'
#
loop_
_entity.id
_entity.type
_entity.pdbx_description
1 polymer ?
#
loop_
_entity_poly.entity_id
_entity_poly.type
_entity_poly.pdbx_seq_one_letter_code
_entity_poly.pdbx_strand_id
1 'polypeptide(L)'
;MSADFLTPEKLEEDANKSTKVKCLLDLLNKDGWLTGEIVNEALYHIRDRALKFPNLFQQDCSILDCYFCQFVQSAHGEWQIHAQLPRKEEFKFSKSLLKYVVGSTPELGKSWKDCRYLYAPCCAIGCHWFAVKIDLDD
;
A
#
# COMPACT_ATOMS: atom_id res chain seq x y z
N MET A 1 20.56 -7.53 40.33
CA MET A 1 20.01 -7.94 39.02
C MET A 1 18.80 -7.06 38.76
N SER A 2 18.95 -6.04 37.90
CA SER A 2 17.85 -5.17 37.51
C SER A 2 16.91 -5.97 36.62
N ALA A 3 15.63 -6.06 36.98
CA ALA A 3 14.62 -6.55 36.06
C ALA A 3 14.42 -5.45 35.01
N ASP A 4 14.92 -5.66 33.79
CA ASP A 4 14.60 -4.80 32.67
C ASP A 4 13.09 -4.91 32.42
N PHE A 5 12.35 -3.91 32.88
CA PHE A 5 10.94 -3.77 32.55
C PHE A 5 10.83 -3.61 31.04
N LEU A 6 10.23 -4.60 30.37
CA LEU A 6 9.88 -4.52 28.96
C LEU A 6 8.89 -3.38 28.79
N THR A 7 9.32 -2.31 28.13
CA THR A 7 8.45 -1.17 27.80
C THR A 7 7.42 -1.62 26.76
N PRO A 8 6.22 -0.99 26.71
CA PRO A 8 5.20 -1.30 25.71
C PRO A 8 5.74 -1.26 24.27
N GLU A 9 6.63 -0.32 23.98
CA GLU A 9 7.31 -0.18 22.68
C GLU A 9 8.17 -1.40 22.33
N LYS A 10 8.90 -1.98 23.30
CA LYS A 10 9.70 -3.20 23.08
C LYS A 10 8.82 -4.43 22.88
N LEU A 11 7.69 -4.50 23.59
CA LEU A 11 6.71 -5.58 23.42
C LEU A 11 6.04 -5.52 22.05
N GLU A 12 5.70 -4.32 21.57
CA GLU A 12 5.17 -4.11 20.22
C GLU A 12 6.21 -4.44 19.14
N GLU A 13 7.47 -4.04 19.33
CA GLU A 13 8.56 -4.35 18.41
C GLU A 13 8.82 -5.87 18.32
N ASP A 14 8.89 -6.56 19.46
CA ASP A 14 9.08 -8.01 19.50
C ASP A 14 7.87 -8.78 18.92
N ALA A 15 6.64 -8.31 19.18
CA ALA A 15 5.43 -8.89 18.60
C ALA A 15 5.37 -8.69 17.09
N ASN A 16 5.73 -7.50 16.59
CA ASN A 16 5.77 -7.20 15.17
C ASN A 16 6.86 -8.01 14.46
N LYS A 17 8.04 -8.16 15.10
CA LYS A 17 9.13 -9.01 14.60
C LYS A 17 8.73 -10.49 14.54
N SER A 18 8.11 -11.01 15.59
CA SER A 18 7.59 -12.39 15.64
C SER A 18 6.54 -12.65 14.54
N THR A 19 5.66 -11.67 14.31
CA THR A 19 4.63 -11.73 13.26
C THR A 19 5.25 -11.72 11.86
N LYS A 20 6.21 -10.84 11.59
CA LYS A 20 6.94 -10.79 10.31
C LYS A 20 7.70 -12.09 10.00
N VAL A 21 8.35 -12.68 11.02
CA VAL A 21 9.05 -13.96 10.88
C VAL A 21 8.06 -15.07 10.54
N LYS A 22 6.92 -15.13 11.23
CA LYS A 22 5.87 -16.11 10.93
C LYS A 22 5.34 -15.96 9.49
N CYS A 23 5.03 -14.74 9.06
CA CYS A 23 4.57 -14.48 7.69
C CYS A 23 5.58 -14.92 6.63
N LEU A 24 6.88 -14.70 6.86
CA LEU A 24 7.93 -15.13 5.93
C LEU A 24 8.05 -16.67 5.90
N LEU A 25 7.96 -17.33 7.07
CA LEU A 25 7.96 -18.79 7.15
C LEU A 25 6.74 -19.41 6.46
N ASP A 26 5.58 -18.76 6.54
CA ASP A 26 4.36 -19.21 5.87
C ASP A 26 4.50 -19.20 4.34
N LEU A 27 5.32 -18.31 3.75
CA LEU A 27 5.65 -18.30 2.32
C LEU A 27 6.56 -19.46 1.90
N LEU A 28 7.37 -19.98 2.82
CA LEU A 28 8.28 -21.09 2.55
C LEU A 28 7.55 -22.43 2.51
N ASN A 29 6.29 -22.47 2.95
CA ASN A 29 5.45 -23.64 2.82
C ASN A 29 5.03 -23.84 1.35
N LYS A 30 4.90 -25.11 0.94
CA LYS A 30 4.57 -25.51 -0.44
C LYS A 30 3.25 -24.91 -0.94
N ASP A 31 2.32 -24.65 -0.03
CA ASP A 31 1.02 -24.06 -0.29
C ASP A 31 0.90 -22.64 0.31
N GLY A 32 2.02 -21.99 0.60
CA GLY A 32 2.09 -20.65 1.16
C GLY A 32 1.58 -19.60 0.17
N TRP A 33 0.55 -18.84 0.55
CA TRP A 33 0.02 -17.76 -0.25
C TRP A 33 0.62 -16.42 0.17
N LEU A 34 0.90 -15.55 -0.81
CA LEU A 34 1.16 -14.15 -0.55
C LEU A 34 -0.08 -13.52 0.09
N THR A 35 0.06 -13.00 1.31
CA THR A 35 -0.98 -12.21 1.97
C THR A 35 -0.79 -10.73 1.65
N GLY A 36 -1.83 -9.92 1.86
CA GLY A 36 -1.71 -8.46 1.67
C GLY A 36 -0.65 -7.83 2.58
N GLU A 37 -0.44 -8.38 3.78
CA GLU A 37 0.60 -7.92 4.71
C GLU A 37 2.00 -8.16 4.15
N ILE A 38 2.26 -9.36 3.63
CA ILE A 38 3.54 -9.73 3.02
C ILE A 38 3.80 -8.86 1.78
N VAL A 39 2.77 -8.65 0.96
CA VAL A 39 2.87 -7.79 -0.23
C VAL A 39 3.17 -6.34 0.18
N ASN A 40 2.50 -5.81 1.20
CA ASN A 40 2.75 -4.46 1.69
C ASN A 40 4.17 -4.27 2.23
N GLU A 41 4.70 -5.25 2.96
CA GLU A 41 6.11 -5.24 3.43
C GLU A 41 7.10 -5.32 2.26
N ALA A 42 6.86 -6.19 1.28
CA ALA A 42 7.68 -6.26 0.08
C ALA A 42 7.68 -4.91 -0.67
N LEU A 43 6.52 -4.28 -0.83
CA LEU A 43 6.39 -2.98 -1.49
C LEU A 43 7.05 -1.86 -0.72
N TYR A 44 7.02 -1.88 0.62
CA TYR A 44 7.79 -0.98 1.47
C TYR A 44 9.29 -1.08 1.15
N HIS A 45 9.83 -2.29 1.14
CA HIS A 45 11.25 -2.50 0.82
C HIS A 45 11.61 -2.11 -0.62
N ILE A 46 10.70 -2.28 -1.58
CA ILE A 46 10.91 -1.80 -2.96
C ILE A 46 11.00 -0.27 -2.98
N ARG A 47 10.11 0.44 -2.28
CA ARG A 47 10.16 1.91 -2.17
C ARG A 47 11.44 2.39 -1.49
N ASP A 48 11.80 1.80 -0.35
CA ASP A 48 13.05 2.11 0.36
C ASP A 48 14.28 1.92 -0.53
N ARG A 49 14.32 0.83 -1.29
CA ARG A 49 15.41 0.56 -2.23
C ARG A 49 15.44 1.56 -3.38
N ALA A 50 14.28 1.94 -3.93
CA ALA A 50 14.18 2.93 -4.99
C ALA A 50 14.70 4.31 -4.54
N LEU A 51 14.45 4.68 -3.28
CA LEU A 51 15.00 5.91 -2.68
C LEU A 51 16.51 5.85 -2.47
N LYS A 52 17.04 4.71 -2.03
CA LYS A 52 18.49 4.52 -1.78
C LYS A 52 19.32 4.48 -3.06
N PHE A 53 18.74 4.00 -4.17
CA PHE A 53 19.45 3.80 -5.42
C PHE A 53 18.72 4.47 -6.60
N PRO A 54 18.62 5.82 -6.62
CA PRO A 54 17.77 6.53 -7.58
C PRO A 54 18.20 6.36 -9.04
N ASN A 55 19.46 5.99 -9.30
CA ASN A 55 19.98 5.75 -10.65
C ASN A 55 19.67 4.34 -11.19
N LEU A 56 19.26 3.41 -10.32
CA LEU A 56 18.96 2.02 -10.70
C LEU A 56 17.47 1.75 -10.85
N PHE A 57 16.64 2.54 -10.18
CA PHE A 57 15.19 2.36 -10.15
C PHE A 57 14.49 3.54 -10.78
N GLN A 58 13.37 3.26 -11.44
CA GLN A 58 12.50 4.29 -11.98
C GLN A 58 12.03 5.24 -10.87
N GLN A 59 12.17 6.55 -11.09
CA GLN A 59 11.87 7.56 -10.08
C GLN A 59 10.58 8.33 -10.37
N ASP A 60 10.15 8.42 -11.61
CA ASP A 60 8.89 9.05 -12.03
C ASP A 60 7.69 8.12 -11.81
N CYS A 61 7.66 7.41 -10.68
CA CYS A 61 6.54 6.55 -10.33
C CYS A 61 6.23 6.53 -8.83
N SER A 62 4.98 6.22 -8.51
CA SER A 62 4.54 5.94 -7.14
C SER A 62 4.14 4.47 -7.02
N ILE A 63 4.69 3.78 -6.02
CA ILE A 63 4.38 2.38 -5.72
C ILE A 63 3.37 2.37 -4.59
N LEU A 64 2.16 1.90 -4.86
CA LEU A 64 1.03 1.91 -3.94
C LEU A 64 1.05 0.66 -3.05
N ASP A 65 0.05 0.49 -2.20
CA ASP A 65 -0.11 -0.67 -1.32
C ASP A 65 -1.46 -1.37 -1.57
N CYS A 66 -1.72 -2.47 -0.86
CA CYS A 66 -2.96 -3.24 -1.03
C CYS A 66 -4.20 -2.48 -0.54
N TYR A 67 -4.05 -1.47 0.33
CA TYR A 67 -5.17 -0.69 0.83
C TYR A 67 -5.68 0.30 -0.21
N PHE A 68 -4.79 0.83 -1.07
CA PHE A 68 -5.18 1.71 -2.17
C PHE A 68 -6.31 1.13 -3.02
N CYS A 69 -6.18 -0.12 -3.47
CA CYS A 69 -7.19 -0.77 -4.31
C CYS A 69 -8.55 -0.87 -3.62
N GLN A 70 -8.55 -1.16 -2.31
CA GLN A 70 -9.78 -1.19 -1.51
C GLN A 70 -10.43 0.20 -1.44
N PHE A 71 -9.63 1.25 -1.21
CA PHE A 71 -10.14 2.61 -1.16
C PHE A 71 -10.70 3.09 -2.51
N VAL A 72 -10.04 2.75 -3.62
CA VAL A 72 -10.55 3.07 -4.97
C VAL A 72 -11.86 2.35 -5.26
N GLN A 73 -11.98 1.07 -4.91
CA GLN A 73 -13.23 0.32 -5.07
C GLN A 73 -14.37 0.94 -4.26
N SER A 74 -14.13 1.31 -3.00
CA SER A 74 -15.12 1.99 -2.16
C SER A 74 -15.53 3.34 -2.74
N ALA A 75 -14.56 4.18 -3.14
CA ALA A 75 -14.84 5.49 -3.71
C ALA A 75 -15.59 5.41 -5.03
N HIS A 76 -15.33 4.40 -5.86
CA HIS A 76 -16.08 4.17 -7.08
C HIS A 76 -17.55 3.84 -6.78
N GLY A 77 -17.83 2.98 -5.80
CA GLY A 77 -19.20 2.69 -5.36
C GLY A 77 -19.93 3.93 -4.83
N GLU A 78 -19.25 4.74 -4.00
CA GLU A 78 -19.80 6.01 -3.50
C GLU A 78 -20.10 6.99 -4.63
N TRP A 79 -19.18 7.11 -5.59
CA TRP A 79 -19.35 7.96 -6.76
C TRP A 79 -20.54 7.54 -7.62
N GLN A 80 -20.74 6.24 -7.84
CA GLN A 80 -21.89 5.72 -8.59
C GLN A 80 -23.22 6.04 -7.93
N ILE A 81 -23.30 5.95 -6.60
CA ILE A 81 -24.50 6.34 -5.84
C ILE A 81 -24.72 7.85 -5.94
N HIS A 82 -23.66 8.63 -5.74
CA HIS A 82 -23.70 10.08 -5.82
C HIS A 82 -24.14 10.58 -7.21
N ALA A 83 -23.69 9.93 -8.29
CA ALA A 83 -24.04 10.26 -9.67
C ALA A 83 -25.55 10.11 -9.97
N GLN A 84 -26.29 9.36 -9.15
CA GLN A 84 -27.74 9.16 -9.28
C GLN A 84 -28.56 10.18 -8.49
N LEU A 85 -27.92 11.04 -7.68
CA LEU A 85 -28.63 12.02 -6.87
C LEU A 85 -29.14 13.20 -7.72
N PRO A 86 -30.36 13.68 -7.47
CA PRO A 86 -30.97 14.78 -8.25
C PRO A 86 -30.31 16.15 -7.99
N ARG A 87 -29.49 16.28 -6.93
CA ARG A 87 -28.70 17.47 -6.64
C ARG A 87 -27.22 17.19 -6.96
N LYS A 88 -26.66 17.97 -7.89
CA LYS A 88 -25.25 17.91 -8.30
C LYS A 88 -24.38 18.66 -7.29
N GLU A 89 -24.34 18.21 -6.05
CA GLU A 89 -23.24 18.61 -5.17
C GLU A 89 -21.92 18.06 -5.74
N GLU A 90 -20.81 18.68 -5.42
CA GLU A 90 -19.51 18.20 -5.89
C GLU A 90 -19.14 16.92 -5.11
N PHE A 91 -18.87 15.83 -5.84
CA PHE A 91 -18.37 14.61 -5.21
C PHE A 91 -16.95 14.85 -4.66
N LYS A 92 -16.75 14.53 -3.38
CA LYS A 92 -15.45 14.72 -2.72
C LYS A 92 -14.85 13.38 -2.35
N PHE A 93 -13.64 13.13 -2.83
CA PHE A 93 -12.85 11.97 -2.42
C PHE A 93 -12.48 12.05 -0.94
N SER A 94 -12.36 10.89 -0.30
CA SER A 94 -11.96 10.79 1.10
C SER A 94 -10.55 11.34 1.32
N LYS A 95 -10.30 11.90 2.52
CA LYS A 95 -8.96 12.36 2.91
C LYS A 95 -7.91 11.25 2.80
N SER A 96 -8.30 9.99 3.03
CA SER A 96 -7.41 8.84 2.90
C SER A 96 -6.93 8.63 1.48
N LEU A 97 -7.79 8.77 0.46
CA LEU A 97 -7.36 8.71 -0.94
C LEU A 97 -6.48 9.90 -1.31
N LEU A 98 -6.82 11.10 -0.84
CA LEU A 98 -6.01 12.30 -1.10
C LEU A 98 -4.58 12.17 -0.53
N LYS A 99 -4.39 11.43 0.57
CA LYS A 99 -3.06 11.14 1.13
C LYS A 99 -2.16 10.40 0.15
N TYR A 100 -2.71 9.53 -0.71
CA TYR A 100 -1.94 8.86 -1.76
C TYR A 100 -1.48 9.83 -2.84
N VAL A 101 -2.40 10.69 -3.29
CA VAL A 101 -2.10 11.68 -4.35
C VAL A 101 -0.96 12.61 -3.95
N VAL A 102 -0.96 13.08 -2.69
CA VAL A 102 0.11 13.94 -2.18
C VAL A 102 1.37 13.18 -1.77
N GLY A 103 1.37 11.84 -1.81
CA GLY A 103 2.52 10.99 -1.47
C GLY A 103 2.76 10.80 0.03
N SER A 104 1.79 11.17 0.88
CA SER A 104 1.89 10.98 2.34
C SER A 104 1.51 9.57 2.79
N THR A 105 0.98 8.75 1.89
CA THR A 105 0.66 7.33 2.09
C THR A 105 0.86 6.62 0.75
N PRO A 106 1.42 5.39 0.71
CA PRO A 106 2.02 4.66 1.83
C PRO A 106 3.30 5.31 2.34
N GLU A 107 3.92 4.74 3.38
CA GLU A 107 5.25 5.17 3.83
C GLU A 107 6.25 5.11 2.66
N LEU A 108 7.12 6.12 2.57
CA LEU A 108 8.04 6.33 1.45
C LEU A 108 7.33 6.53 0.09
N GLY A 109 6.05 6.89 0.13
CA GLY A 109 5.26 7.24 -1.04
C GLY A 109 5.77 8.51 -1.73
N LYS A 110 5.46 8.63 -3.01
CA LYS A 110 5.81 9.79 -3.83
C LYS A 110 4.55 10.51 -4.28
N SER A 111 4.60 11.85 -4.30
CA SER A 111 3.50 12.67 -4.80
C SER A 111 3.28 12.42 -6.28
N TRP A 112 2.02 12.27 -6.68
CA TRP A 112 1.67 11.93 -8.06
C TRP A 112 1.99 13.06 -9.04
N LYS A 113 2.07 14.31 -8.56
CA LYS A 113 2.53 15.45 -9.37
C LYS A 113 3.95 15.28 -9.93
N ASP A 114 4.76 14.44 -9.27
CA ASP A 114 6.17 14.17 -9.60
C ASP A 114 6.32 12.77 -10.24
N CYS A 115 5.20 12.14 -10.65
CA CYS A 115 5.14 10.80 -11.18
C CYS A 115 4.46 10.79 -12.55
N ARG A 116 4.96 9.92 -13.44
CA ARG A 116 4.32 9.54 -14.69
C ARG A 116 3.49 8.26 -14.54
N TYR A 117 3.89 7.38 -13.62
CA TYR A 117 3.23 6.09 -13.45
C TYR A 117 2.83 5.80 -12.01
N LEU A 118 1.74 5.04 -11.85
CA LEU A 118 1.38 4.41 -10.59
C LEU A 118 1.49 2.89 -10.72
N TYR A 119 2.08 2.24 -9.73
CA TYR A 119 2.13 0.78 -9.64
C TYR A 119 1.27 0.32 -8.46
N ALA A 120 0.23 -0.46 -8.72
CA ALA A 120 -0.71 -0.95 -7.71
C ALA A 120 -0.70 -2.48 -7.64
N PRO A 121 -0.58 -3.07 -6.43
CA PRO A 121 -0.82 -4.51 -6.24
C PRO A 121 -2.33 -4.78 -6.20
N CYS A 122 -2.79 -5.68 -7.05
CA CYS A 122 -4.18 -6.11 -7.04
C CYS A 122 -4.27 -7.60 -6.74
N CYS A 123 -5.29 -7.99 -5.97
CA CYS A 123 -5.59 -9.39 -5.68
C CYS A 123 -7.02 -9.70 -6.11
N ALA A 124 -7.18 -10.64 -7.04
CA ALA A 124 -8.46 -11.30 -7.24
C ALA A 124 -8.69 -12.21 -6.02
N ILE A 125 -9.70 -11.88 -5.21
CA ILE A 125 -9.96 -12.53 -3.91
C ILE A 125 -9.92 -14.05 -4.06
N GLY A 126 -9.01 -14.69 -3.31
CA GLY A 126 -8.86 -16.15 -3.27
C GLY A 126 -8.21 -16.79 -4.50
N CYS A 127 -7.68 -16.02 -5.45
CA CYS A 127 -7.21 -16.57 -6.72
C CYS A 127 -5.78 -16.15 -7.09
N HIS A 128 -5.50 -14.85 -7.24
CA HIS A 128 -4.30 -14.43 -7.95
C HIS A 128 -3.89 -12.98 -7.65
N TRP A 129 -2.58 -12.78 -7.48
CA TRP A 129 -1.95 -11.46 -7.39
C TRP A 129 -1.47 -11.01 -8.77
N PHE A 130 -1.75 -9.76 -9.11
CA PHE A 130 -1.25 -9.13 -10.32
C PHE A 130 -0.87 -7.67 -10.03
N ALA A 131 0.09 -7.16 -10.79
CA ALA A 131 0.51 -5.77 -10.71
C ALA A 131 -0.15 -4.96 -11.83
N VAL A 132 -0.68 -3.79 -11.48
CA VAL A 132 -1.24 -2.83 -12.44
C VAL A 132 -0.30 -1.65 -12.55
N LYS A 133 0.03 -1.27 -13.79
CA LYS A 133 0.71 -0.03 -14.13
C LYS A 133 -0.30 0.95 -14.71
N ILE A 134 -0.45 2.11 -14.11
CA ILE A 134 -1.34 3.20 -14.55
C ILE A 134 -0.46 4.30 -15.12
N ASP A 135 -0.76 4.76 -16.34
CA ASP A 135 -0.15 5.94 -16.94
C ASP A 135 -0.95 7.18 -16.53
N LEU A 136 -0.26 8.24 -16.09
CA LEU A 136 -0.89 9.49 -15.68
C LEU A 136 -0.91 10.54 -16.79
N ASP A 137 -0.26 10.30 -17.93
CA ASP A 137 -0.12 11.24 -19.04
C ASP A 137 -1.27 11.16 -20.09
N ASP A 138 -2.48 10.75 -19.71
CA ASP A 138 -3.67 10.76 -20.60
C ASP A 138 -4.33 12.16 -20.73
#